data_AF-A0A526Z1Q4-F1
#
_entry.id   AF-A0A526Z1Q4-F1
#
_cell.length_a   1.000
_cell.length_b   1.000
_cell.length_c   1.000
_cell.angle_alpha   90.00
_cell.angle_beta   90.00
_cell.angle_gamma   90.00
#
_symmetry.space_group_name_H-M   'P 1'
#
loop_
_entity.id
_entity.type
_entity.pdbx_description
1 polymer ?
#
loop_
_entity_poly.entity_id
_entity_poly.type
_entity_poly.pdbx_seq_one_letter_code
_entity_poly.pdbx_strand_id
1 'polypeptide(L)'
;TFPQLRGRRIDHAWGGLVSVTTSRLPDVGHYGEVYFAHGYSGKGVILSTLSGKLLAEAITGDASRLDLFSTLRPMPFPGGTALRGPLYVLGMLWYAMRDRIKH
;
A
#
# COMPACT_ATOMS: atom_id res chain seq x y z
N THR A 1 8.78 15.40 20.12
CA THR A 1 9.73 14.38 20.65
C THR A 1 9.04 13.63 21.77
N PHE A 2 9.33 12.34 21.99
CA PHE A 2 8.78 11.54 23.10
C PHE A 2 9.86 11.36 24.19
N PRO A 3 9.95 12.26 25.20
CA PRO A 3 11.08 12.28 26.15
C PRO A 3 11.18 11.01 27.00
N GLN A 4 10.06 10.36 27.28
CA GLN A 4 9.99 9.11 28.05
C GLN A 4 10.72 7.93 27.40
N LEU A 5 11.01 8.01 26.10
CA LEU A 5 11.74 6.98 25.35
C LEU A 5 13.25 7.28 25.27
N ARG A 6 13.72 8.39 25.85
CA ARG A 6 15.15 8.75 25.82
C ARG A 6 16.00 7.65 26.45
N GLY A 7 17.04 7.22 25.74
CA GLY A 7 17.99 6.20 26.20
C GLY A 7 17.44 4.77 26.21
N ARG A 8 16.20 4.54 25.78
CA ARG A 8 15.65 3.19 25.61
C ARG A 8 16.24 2.57 24.35
N ARG A 9 16.74 1.33 24.46
CA ARG A 9 17.22 0.55 23.33
C ARG A 9 16.03 -0.09 22.61
N ILE A 10 16.15 -0.27 21.30
CA ILE A 10 15.22 -1.07 20.51
C ILE A 10 15.73 -2.51 20.56
N ASP A 11 15.02 -3.38 21.28
CA ASP A 11 15.42 -4.78 21.43
C ASP A 11 15.07 -5.61 20.19
N HIS A 12 14.02 -5.22 19.46
CA HIS A 12 13.56 -5.91 18.25
C HIS A 12 13.07 -4.91 17.20
N ALA A 13 13.41 -5.19 15.95
CA ALA A 13 12.89 -4.47 14.79
C ALA A 13 12.67 -5.47 13.65
N TRP A 14 11.61 -5.24 12.88
CA TRP A 14 11.32 -6.01 11.68
C TRP A 14 10.85 -5.06 10.58
N GLY A 15 11.06 -5.50 9.36
CA GLY A 15 10.61 -4.81 8.17
C GLY A 15 10.16 -5.83 7.14
N GLY A 16 9.50 -5.34 6.11
CA GLY A 16 9.02 -6.17 5.02
C GLY A 16 8.66 -5.31 3.82
N LEU A 17 8.41 -5.98 2.70
CA LEU A 17 7.90 -5.32 1.52
C LEU A 17 6.43 -4.95 1.75
N VAL A 18 6.09 -3.70 1.42
CA VAL A 18 4.72 -3.21 1.50
C VAL A 18 4.27 -2.80 0.10
N SER A 19 3.07 -3.22 -0.27
CA SER A 19 2.43 -2.79 -1.52
C SER A 19 1.74 -1.45 -1.29
N VAL A 20 2.18 -0.42 -2.03
CA VAL A 20 1.70 0.95 -1.92
C VAL A 20 1.18 1.41 -3.27
N THR A 21 0.00 2.02 -3.27
CA THR A 21 -0.65 2.59 -4.45
C THR A 21 -0.46 4.10 -4.49
N THR A 22 -0.62 4.69 -5.68
CA THR A 22 -0.58 6.14 -5.89
C THR A 22 -1.76 6.87 -5.23
N SER A 23 -2.94 6.24 -5.18
CA SER A 23 -4.13 6.75 -4.50
C SER A 23 -4.08 6.60 -2.97
N ARG A 24 -3.12 5.83 -2.44
CA ARG A 24 -3.01 5.43 -1.02
C ARG A 24 -4.22 4.64 -0.50
N LEU A 25 -5.10 4.16 -1.39
CA LEU A 25 -6.20 3.25 -1.10
C LEU A 25 -5.88 1.86 -1.69
N PRO A 26 -6.45 0.77 -1.15
CA PRO A 26 -6.27 -0.55 -1.74
C PRO A 26 -6.81 -0.57 -3.17
N ASP A 27 -6.12 -1.28 -4.04
CA ASP A 27 -6.60 -1.60 -5.39
C ASP A 27 -7.36 -2.92 -5.31
N VAL A 28 -8.67 -2.85 -5.56
CA VAL A 28 -9.60 -3.97 -5.40
C VAL A 28 -10.46 -4.04 -6.65
N GLY A 29 -10.54 -5.22 -7.26
CA GLY A 29 -11.26 -5.40 -8.50
C GLY A 29 -11.13 -6.81 -9.04
N HIS A 30 -11.44 -6.95 -10.32
CA HIS A 30 -11.32 -8.20 -11.03
C HIS A 30 -10.89 -8.00 -12.49
N TYR A 31 -10.40 -9.07 -13.11
CA TYR A 31 -10.11 -9.17 -14.54
C TYR A 31 -10.62 -10.54 -15.03
N GLY A 32 -11.78 -10.53 -15.71
CA GLY A 32 -12.53 -11.76 -15.94
C GLY A 32 -12.88 -12.44 -14.61
N GLU A 33 -12.57 -13.73 -14.51
CA GLU A 33 -12.77 -14.56 -13.31
C GLU A 33 -11.67 -14.41 -12.23
N VAL A 34 -10.69 -13.53 -12.45
CA VAL A 34 -9.59 -13.30 -11.50
C VAL A 34 -9.90 -12.10 -10.62
N TYR A 35 -10.12 -12.35 -9.33
CA TYR A 35 -10.36 -11.32 -8.32
C TYR A 35 -9.07 -10.97 -7.58
N PHE A 36 -8.88 -9.69 -7.28
CA PHE A 36 -7.69 -9.21 -6.59
C PHE A 36 -8.01 -8.13 -5.56
N ALA A 37 -7.20 -8.12 -4.50
CA ALA A 37 -7.12 -7.02 -3.55
C ALA A 37 -5.67 -6.86 -3.09
N HIS A 38 -5.05 -5.71 -3.38
CA HIS A 38 -3.66 -5.44 -3.02
C HIS A 38 -3.45 -3.95 -2.73
N GLY A 39 -2.20 -3.54 -2.49
CA GLY A 39 -1.89 -2.11 -2.44
C GLY A 39 -2.44 -1.39 -1.22
N TYR A 40 -2.68 -2.09 -0.11
CA TYR A 40 -3.31 -1.55 1.09
C TYR A 40 -2.62 -0.33 1.72
N SER A 41 -1.39 0.01 1.32
CA SER A 41 -0.76 1.29 1.68
C SER A 41 -0.75 1.57 3.19
N GLY A 42 -0.47 0.54 4.00
CA GLY A 42 -0.45 0.61 5.46
C GLY A 42 -1.82 0.51 6.15
N LYS A 43 -2.91 0.36 5.38
CA LYS A 43 -4.29 0.25 5.89
C LYS A 43 -4.83 -1.18 5.88
N GLY A 44 -3.95 -2.17 5.77
CA GLY A 44 -4.32 -3.58 5.63
C GLY A 44 -5.17 -4.09 6.79
N VAL A 45 -4.85 -3.71 8.03
CA VAL A 45 -5.61 -4.12 9.22
C VAL A 45 -7.06 -3.64 9.16
N ILE A 46 -7.30 -2.43 8.65
CA ILE A 46 -8.63 -1.81 8.65
C ILE A 46 -9.43 -2.22 7.41
N LEU A 47 -8.78 -2.27 6.24
CA LEU A 47 -9.49 -2.41 4.96
C LEU A 47 -9.50 -3.83 4.40
N SER A 48 -8.67 -4.75 4.90
CA SER A 48 -8.63 -6.14 4.38
C SER A 48 -9.96 -6.87 4.55
N THR A 49 -10.61 -6.76 5.71
CA THR A 49 -11.92 -7.38 5.95
C THR A 49 -12.99 -6.81 5.02
N LEU A 50 -12.97 -5.50 4.77
CA LEU A 50 -13.88 -4.87 3.81
C LEU A 50 -13.63 -5.39 2.39
N SER A 51 -12.37 -5.40 1.94
CA SER A 51 -12.01 -5.94 0.62
C SER A 51 -12.45 -7.40 0.49
N GLY A 52 -12.20 -8.24 1.50
CA GLY A 52 -12.61 -9.63 1.50
C GLY A 52 -14.12 -9.80 1.36
N LYS A 53 -14.91 -8.98 2.06
CA LYS A 53 -16.37 -8.96 1.91
C LYS A 53 -16.80 -8.57 0.49
N LEU A 54 -16.22 -7.51 -0.08
CA LEU A 54 -16.53 -7.07 -1.45
C LEU A 54 -16.23 -8.15 -2.49
N LEU A 55 -15.09 -8.84 -2.34
CA LEU A 55 -14.71 -9.94 -3.23
C LEU A 55 -15.67 -11.13 -3.06
N ALA A 56 -16.02 -11.50 -1.82
CA ALA A 56 -16.96 -12.58 -1.56
C ALA A 56 -18.35 -12.29 -2.17
N GLU A 57 -18.88 -11.08 -1.97
CA GLU A 57 -20.15 -10.61 -2.56
C GLU A 57 -20.11 -10.78 -4.09
N ALA A 58 -19.04 -10.29 -4.74
CA ALA A 58 -18.89 -10.36 -6.18
C ALA A 58 -18.77 -11.80 -6.71
N ILE A 59 -18.02 -12.67 -6.01
CA ILE A 59 -17.90 -14.09 -6.37
C ILE A 59 -19.24 -14.82 -6.22
N THR A 60 -20.06 -14.44 -5.24
CA THR A 60 -21.39 -15.03 -5.03
C THR A 60 -22.48 -14.47 -5.94
N GLY A 61 -22.17 -13.49 -6.79
CA GLY A 61 -23.05 -12.99 -7.84
C GLY A 61 -23.51 -11.53 -7.70
N ASP A 62 -23.10 -10.80 -6.66
CA ASP A 62 -23.35 -9.35 -6.54
C ASP A 62 -22.05 -8.56 -6.59
N ALA A 63 -21.69 -8.12 -7.81
CA ALA A 63 -20.50 -7.32 -8.04
C ALA A 63 -20.71 -5.81 -7.81
N SER A 64 -21.92 -5.33 -7.54
CA SER A 64 -22.26 -3.90 -7.57
C SER A 64 -21.35 -3.02 -6.70
N ARG A 65 -21.04 -3.50 -5.49
CA ARG A 65 -20.17 -2.79 -4.54
C ARG A 65 -18.70 -2.91 -4.91
N LEU A 66 -18.28 -4.03 -5.49
CA LEU A 66 -16.93 -4.21 -6.02
C LEU A 66 -16.70 -3.30 -7.22
N ASP A 67 -17.67 -3.21 -8.14
CA ASP A 67 -17.61 -2.37 -9.33
C ASP A 67 -17.44 -0.90 -8.95
N LEU A 68 -18.22 -0.42 -7.97
CA LEU A 68 -18.06 0.92 -7.42
C LEU A 68 -16.65 1.13 -6.82
N PHE A 69 -16.15 0.19 -6.03
CA PHE A 69 -14.80 0.29 -5.46
C PHE A 69 -13.70 0.26 -6.53
N SER A 70 -13.91 -0.49 -7.61
CA SER A 70 -12.96 -0.62 -8.71
C SER A 70 -12.77 0.67 -9.52
N THR A 71 -13.63 1.68 -9.31
CA THR A 71 -13.44 3.03 -9.87
C THR A 71 -12.27 3.78 -9.21
N LEU A 72 -11.85 3.37 -8.00
CA LEU A 72 -10.75 3.96 -7.23
C LEU A 72 -9.36 3.46 -7.67
N ARG A 73 -9.25 2.98 -8.92
CA ARG A 73 -8.03 2.40 -9.48
C ARG A 73 -6.86 3.38 -9.36
N PRO A 74 -5.71 2.92 -8.83
CA PRO A 74 -4.54 3.78 -8.72
C PRO A 74 -3.97 4.10 -10.10
N MET A 75 -3.56 5.36 -10.28
CA MET A 75 -2.87 5.76 -11.50
C MET A 75 -1.56 4.99 -11.66
N PRO A 76 -1.18 4.61 -12.90
CA PRO A 76 0.13 4.05 -13.19
C PRO A 76 1.26 4.94 -12.67
N PHE A 77 2.38 4.30 -12.33
CA PHE A 77 3.54 5.04 -11.87
C PHE A 77 4.07 5.94 -13.01
N PRO A 78 4.42 7.21 -12.75
CA PRO A 78 4.90 8.12 -13.79
C PRO A 78 6.17 7.59 -14.44
N GLY A 79 6.19 7.54 -15.78
CA GLY A 79 7.29 6.93 -16.55
C GLY A 79 7.32 5.39 -16.54
N GLY A 80 6.24 4.76 -16.07
CA GLY A 80 6.00 3.32 -16.19
C GLY A 80 7.03 2.46 -15.47
N THR A 81 7.21 1.24 -15.98
CA THR A 81 8.09 0.23 -15.38
C THR A 81 9.55 0.66 -15.38
N ALA A 82 10.00 1.36 -16.42
CA ALA A 82 11.39 1.79 -16.58
C ALA A 82 11.84 2.78 -15.49
N LEU A 83 10.98 3.73 -15.11
CA LEU A 83 11.32 4.72 -14.09
C LEU A 83 10.94 4.31 -12.66
N ARG A 84 10.04 3.32 -12.48
CA ARG A 84 9.57 2.89 -11.16
C ARG A 84 10.70 2.47 -10.22
N GLY A 85 11.61 1.61 -10.69
CA GLY A 85 12.73 1.12 -9.88
C GLY A 85 13.72 2.23 -9.52
N PRO A 86 14.30 2.95 -10.51
CA PRO A 86 15.25 4.02 -10.25
C PRO A 86 14.70 5.13 -9.34
N LEU A 87 13.46 5.58 -9.56
CA LEU A 87 12.85 6.65 -8.74
C LEU A 87 12.55 6.18 -7.31
N TYR A 88 12.19 4.91 -7.12
CA TYR A 88 12.05 4.33 -5.78
C TYR A 88 13.37 4.35 -5.01
N VAL A 89 14.46 3.87 -5.63
CA VAL A 89 15.80 3.86 -5.01
C VAL A 89 16.27 5.28 -4.69
N LEU A 90 16.08 6.22 -5.62
CA LEU A 90 16.43 7.62 -5.39
C LEU A 90 15.66 8.22 -4.20
N GLY A 91 14.35 7.92 -4.10
CA GLY A 91 13.53 8.33 -2.97
C GLY A 91 14.05 7.76 -1.63
N MET A 92 14.40 6.47 -1.59
CA MET A 92 14.97 5.86 -0.39
C MET A 92 16.29 6.51 0.02
N LEU A 93 17.20 6.73 -0.93
CA LEU A 93 18.50 7.38 -0.67
C LEU A 93 18.31 8.81 -0.15
N TRP A 94 17.37 9.55 -0.73
CA TRP A 94 17.03 10.90 -0.27
C TRP A 94 16.54 10.92 1.18
N TYR A 95 15.60 10.04 1.55
CA TYR A 95 15.10 9.96 2.92
C TYR A 95 16.17 9.47 3.90
N ALA A 96 16.97 8.48 3.51
CA ALA A 96 18.09 8.02 4.34
C ALA A 96 19.12 9.13 4.60
N MET A 97 19.44 9.94 3.59
CA MET A 97 20.30 11.11 3.73
C MET A 97 19.66 12.16 4.66
N ARG A 98 18.37 12.47 4.48
CA ARG A 98 17.65 13.44 5.31
C ARG A 98 17.60 13.02 6.78
N ASP A 99 17.42 11.74 7.06
CA ASP A 99 17.39 11.19 8.41
C ASP A 99 18.76 11.29 9.08
N ARG A 100 19.87 11.12 8.32
CA ARG A 100 21.23 11.29 8.85
C ARG A 100 21.62 12.74 9.12
N ILE A 101 21.11 13.70 8.34
CA ILE A 101 21.44 15.12 8.47
C ILE A 101 20.60 15.82 9.55
N LYS A 102 19.38 15.32 9.81
CA LYS A 102 18.48 15.90 10.83
C LYS A 102 18.75 15.42 12.26
N HIS A 103 19.80 14.63 12.47
CA HIS A 103 20.32 14.20 13.76
C HIS A 103 21.75 14.72 13.92
#